data_AF-A0A7C3FGF7-F1
#
_entry.id   AF-A0A7C3FGF7-F1
#
_cell.length_a   1.000
_cell.length_b   1.000
_cell.length_c   1.000
_cell.angle_alpha   90.00
_cell.angle_beta   90.00
_cell.angle_gamma   90.00
#
_symmetry.space_group_name_H-M   'P 1'
#
loop_
_entity.id
_entity.type
_entity.pdbx_description
1 polymer ?
#
loop_
_entity_poly.entity_id
_entity_poly.type
_entity_poly.pdbx_seq_one_letter_code
_entity_poly.pdbx_strand_id
1 'polypeptide(L)'
;YNGGISREGDVLDLAVEMGLVEKRGAFYSYQGERLGQGRENAKLFLSENPHILAELEGQIREMAGLAPVSHPHTPEDEVTA
;
A
#
# COMPACT_ATOMS: atom_id res chain seq x y z
N TYR A 1 -4.26 -14.28 -20.09
CA TYR A 1 -3.89 -12.85 -20.09
C TYR A 1 -2.89 -12.65 -18.95
N ASN A 2 -1.60 -12.82 -19.26
CA ASN A 2 -0.49 -12.70 -18.30
C ASN A 2 -0.02 -11.23 -18.31
N GLY A 3 -0.71 -10.37 -17.56
CA GLY A 3 -0.31 -8.98 -17.36
C GLY A 3 0.93 -8.95 -16.46
N GLY A 4 2.10 -9.05 -17.09
CA GLY A 4 3.39 -8.97 -16.42
C GLY A 4 3.51 -7.67 -15.64
N ILE A 5 3.75 -7.79 -14.34
CA ILE A 5 4.29 -6.77 -13.43
C ILE A 5 3.69 -5.37 -13.69
N SER A 6 2.39 -5.20 -13.48
CA SER A 6 1.81 -3.86 -13.37
C SER A 6 2.29 -3.23 -12.07
N ARG A 7 2.92 -2.06 -12.15
CA ARG A 7 3.47 -1.33 -10.99
C ARG A 7 2.39 -1.10 -9.93
N GLU A 8 1.16 -0.81 -10.35
CA GLU A 8 0.00 -0.67 -9.46
C GLU A 8 -0.37 -1.98 -8.76
N GLY A 9 -0.20 -3.12 -9.45
CA GLY A 9 -0.49 -4.43 -8.90
C GLY A 9 0.53 -4.89 -7.88
N ASP A 10 1.79 -4.48 -8.04
CA ASP A 10 2.90 -4.73 -7.12
C ASP A 10 2.80 -3.83 -5.88
N VAL A 11 2.58 -2.52 -6.10
CA VAL A 11 2.31 -1.55 -5.03
C VAL A 11 1.10 -1.96 -4.20
N LEU A 12 0.00 -2.41 -4.81
CA LEU A 12 -1.17 -2.87 -4.08
C LEU A 12 -0.86 -4.13 -3.23
N ASP A 13 -0.07 -5.06 -3.76
CA ASP A 13 0.30 -6.30 -3.04
C ASP A 13 1.16 -5.96 -1.82
N LEU A 14 2.23 -5.17 -2.04
CA LEU A 14 3.12 -4.68 -0.99
C LEU A 14 2.39 -3.82 0.04
N ALA A 15 1.46 -2.97 -0.39
CA ALA A 15 0.68 -2.14 0.50
C ALA A 15 -0.26 -2.95 1.39
N VAL A 16 -0.85 -4.02 0.86
CA VAL A 16 -1.68 -4.94 1.66
C VAL A 16 -0.80 -5.76 2.61
N GLU A 17 0.35 -6.23 2.14
CA GLU A 17 1.31 -7.00 2.94
C GLU A 17 1.86 -6.19 4.11
N MET A 18 2.15 -4.90 3.90
CA MET A 18 2.59 -3.98 4.95
C MET A 18 1.47 -3.34 5.76
N GLY A 19 0.20 -3.66 5.47
CA GLY A 19 -0.95 -3.14 6.20
C GLY A 19 -1.29 -1.67 5.92
N LEU A 20 -0.69 -1.06 4.89
CA LEU A 20 -1.07 0.27 4.39
C LEU A 20 -2.47 0.25 3.76
N VAL A 21 -2.83 -0.84 3.08
CA VAL A 21 -4.14 -1.06 2.49
C VAL A 21 -4.90 -2.10 3.30
N GLU A 22 -6.04 -1.70 3.87
CA GLU A 22 -6.97 -2.61 4.51
C GLU A 22 -7.79 -3.37 3.47
N LYS A 23 -7.79 -4.70 3.57
CA LYS A 23 -8.66 -5.57 2.76
C LYS A 23 -9.81 -6.10 3.60
N ARG A 24 -11.02 -5.57 3.39
CA ARG A 24 -12.27 -6.04 4.02
C ARG A 24 -13.03 -6.94 3.07
N GLY A 25 -12.75 -8.24 3.15
CA GLY A 25 -13.34 -9.25 2.28
C GLY A 25 -12.90 -9.07 0.83
N ALA A 26 -13.82 -8.60 -0.02
CA ALA A 26 -13.52 -8.25 -1.41
C ALA A 26 -13.16 -6.77 -1.61
N PHE A 27 -13.29 -5.91 -0.60
CA PHE A 27 -13.04 -4.47 -0.74
C PHE A 27 -11.64 -4.10 -0.26
N TYR A 28 -10.99 -3.21 -1.00
CA TYR A 28 -9.71 -2.60 -0.63
C TYR A 28 -9.95 -1.14 -0.24
N SER A 29 -9.34 -0.74 0.88
CA SER A 29 -9.40 0.60 1.44
C SER A 29 -8.01 1.08 1.83
N TYR A 30 -7.68 2.34 1.53
CA TYR A 30 -6.42 2.98 1.85
C TYR A 30 -6.70 4.28 2.59
N GLN A 31 -6.18 4.43 3.82
CA GLN A 31 -6.42 5.61 4.68
C GLN A 31 -7.90 6.06 4.78
N GLY A 32 -8.84 5.12 4.74
CA GLY A 32 -10.28 5.41 4.76
C GLY A 32 -10.92 5.68 3.40
N GLU A 33 -10.12 5.86 2.35
CA GLU A 33 -10.59 5.94 0.97
C GLU A 33 -10.77 4.53 0.37
N ARG A 34 -11.84 4.33 -0.40
CA ARG A 34 -12.14 3.01 -1.00
C ARG A 34 -11.52 2.94 -2.39
N LEU A 35 -10.45 2.13 -2.56
CA LEU A 35 -9.86 1.91 -3.88
C LEU A 35 -10.78 1.09 -4.78
N GLY A 36 -11.56 0.17 -4.21
CA GLY A 36 -12.56 -0.58 -4.96
C GLY A 36 -12.79 -2.00 -4.49
N GLN A 37 -13.68 -2.70 -5.19
CA GLN A 37 -13.98 -4.11 -4.95
C GLN A 37 -13.12 -5.00 -5.85
N GLY A 38 -12.25 -5.80 -5.26
CA GLY A 38 -11.37 -6.72 -5.96
C GLY A 38 -10.06 -6.07 -6.40
N ARG A 39 -9.07 -6.92 -6.68
CA ARG A 39 -7.72 -6.48 -7.06
C ARG A 39 -7.74 -5.67 -8.37
N GLU A 40 -8.61 -6.02 -9.31
CA GLU A 40 -8.71 -5.31 -10.59
C GLU A 40 -9.20 -3.86 -10.44
N ASN A 41 -10.27 -3.61 -9.67
CA ASN A 41 -10.73 -2.24 -9.44
C ASN A 41 -9.74 -1.42 -8.64
N ALA A 42 -9.10 -2.01 -7.62
CA ALA A 42 -8.07 -1.30 -6.85
C ALA A 42 -6.86 -0.91 -7.72
N LYS A 43 -6.42 -1.79 -8.63
CA LYS A 43 -5.38 -1.46 -9.62
C LYS A 43 -5.82 -0.35 -10.56
N LEU A 44 -7.06 -0.42 -11.07
CA LEU A 44 -7.61 0.60 -11.95
C LEU A 44 -7.61 1.96 -11.25
N PHE A 45 -8.07 2.00 -10.00
CA PHE A 45 -8.07 3.21 -9.17
C PHE A 45 -6.67 3.80 -9.00
N LEU A 46 -5.66 2.97 -8.74
CA LEU A 46 -4.26 3.43 -8.64
C LEU A 46 -3.71 3.93 -9.98
N SER A 47 -4.14 3.33 -11.09
CA SER A 47 -3.78 3.76 -12.44
C SER A 47 -4.39 5.13 -12.79
N GLU A 48 -5.65 5.35 -12.38
CA GLU A 48 -6.36 6.62 -12.53
C GLU A 48 -5.88 7.68 -11.54
N ASN A 49 -5.34 7.26 -10.38
CA ASN A 49 -4.89 8.14 -9.30
C ASN A 49 -3.37 7.95 -9.03
N PRO A 50 -2.50 8.45 -9.91
CA PRO A 50 -1.06 8.30 -9.76
C PRO A 50 -0.49 9.00 -8.52
N HIS A 51 -1.23 9.94 -7.93
CA HIS A 51 -0.88 10.59 -6.67
C HIS A 51 -0.98 9.61 -5.49
N ILE A 52 -2.06 8.84 -5.38
CA ILE A 52 -2.23 7.77 -4.38
C ILE A 52 -1.15 6.71 -4.57
N LEU A 53 -0.89 6.31 -5.83
CA LEU A 53 0.14 5.32 -6.14
C LEU A 53 1.53 5.78 -5.67
N ALA A 54 1.90 7.04 -5.94
CA ALA A 54 3.18 7.59 -5.50
C ALA A 54 3.27 7.70 -3.97
N GLU A 55 2.19 8.05 -3.30
CA GLU A 55 2.11 8.11 -1.84
C GLU A 55 2.29 6.72 -1.19
N LEU A 56 1.59 5.71 -1.72
CA LEU A 56 1.77 4.31 -1.33
C LEU A 56 3.20 3.84 -1.59
N GLU A 57 3.76 4.12 -2.76
CA GLU A 57 5.14 3.73 -3.09
C GLU A 57 6.16 4.41 -2.17
N GLY A 58 5.92 5.66 -1.77
CA GLY A 58 6.70 6.39 -0.78
C GLY A 58 6.68 5.68 0.58
N GLN A 59 5.49 5.47 1.13
CA GLN A 59 5.34 4.77 2.41
C GLN A 59 5.90 3.35 2.38
N ILE A 60 5.74 2.65 1.25
CA ILE A 60 6.30 1.31 1.07
C ILE A 60 7.82 1.34 1.21
N ARG A 61 8.48 2.32 0.58
CA ARG A 61 9.95 2.48 0.68
C ARG A 61 10.39 2.92 2.07
N GLU A 62 9.61 3.76 2.74
CA GLU A 62 9.87 4.17 4.12
C GLU A 62 9.81 2.97 5.07
N MET A 63 8.75 2.15 5.00
CA MET A 63 8.60 0.94 5.80
C MET A 63 9.64 -0.13 5.46
N ALA A 64 9.99 -0.29 4.18
CA ALA A 64 11.05 -1.20 3.74
C ALA A 64 12.47 -0.75 4.15
N GLY A 65 12.61 0.39 4.84
CA GLY A 65 13.90 0.91 5.29
C GLY A 65 14.80 1.43 4.16
N LEU A 66 14.22 1.72 3.00
CA LEU A 66 14.91 2.23 1.81
C LEU A 66 15.01 3.76 1.76
N ALA A 67 14.61 4.47 2.82
CA ALA A 67 14.79 5.91 2.90
C ALA A 67 16.26 6.29 3.23
N PRO A 68 16.87 7.27 2.53
CA PRO A 68 17.98 8.02 3.09
C PRO A 68 17.44 8.89 4.24
N VAL A 69 17.71 8.44 5.47
CA VAL A 69 17.82 9.24 6.71
C VAL A 69 16.93 10.49 6.81
N SER A 70 15.75 10.38 7.43
CA SER A 70 15.15 11.40 8.34
C SER A 70 13.71 11.01 8.69
N HIS A 71 13.52 10.23 9.75
CA HIS A 71 12.52 10.38 10.82
C HIS A 71 12.46 9.06 11.62
N PRO A 72 12.83 9.04 12.91
CA PRO A 72 12.68 7.86 13.75
C PRO A 72 11.20 7.74 14.14
N HIS A 73 10.46 6.83 13.53
CA HIS A 73 9.23 6.33 14.11
C HIS A 73 9.48 4.91 14.59
N THR A 74 9.92 4.81 15.84
CA THR A 74 9.92 3.58 16.62
C THR A 74 8.46 3.18 16.82
N PRO A 75 7.97 2.03 16.30
CA PRO A 75 6.78 1.45 16.88
C PRO A 75 7.19 0.90 18.26
N GLU A 76 6.83 1.64 19.29
CA GLU A 76 6.80 1.20 20.67
C GLU A 76 5.71 0.10 20.79
N ASP A 77 6.04 -1.14 20.42
CA ASP A 77 5.23 -2.31 20.80
C ASP A 77 6.15 -3.45 21.26
N GLU A 78 6.63 -3.31 22.49
CA GLU A 78 6.79 -4.44 23.38
C GLU A 78 6.41 -4.00 24.81
N VAL A 79 5.11 -3.80 25.02
CA VAL A 79 4.51 -3.79 26.36
C VAL A 79 4.22 -5.25 26.72
N THR A 80 5.25 -6.00 27.11
CA THR A 80 5.04 -7.24 27.87
C THR A 80 5.31 -6.95 29.34
N ALA A 81 4.23 -7.01 30.10
CA ALA A 81 4.14 -6.85 31.55
C ALA A 81 4.90 -7.94 32.33
#